data_AF-D4E3V5-F1
#
_entry.id   AF-D4E3V5-F1
#
_cell.length_a   1.000
_cell.length_b   1.000
_cell.length_c   1.000
_cell.angle_alpha   90.00
_cell.angle_beta   90.00
_cell.angle_gamma   90.00
#
_symmetry.space_group_name_H-M   'P 1'
#
loop_
_entity.id
_entity.type
_entity.pdbx_description
1 polymer ?
#
loop_
_entity_poly.entity_id
_entity_poly.type
_entity_poly.pdbx_seq_one_letter_code
_entity_poly.pdbx_strand_id
1 'polypeptide(L)'
;MNKNYKVNTNFGQAKRVEREEGDKVFTSLNGANTFSYKGIPVMKRGGCYTVKDVKLQGYAPWFLAGVFTDGRSLKIALESALSGVDKEKYCTFRAKNQNIQCPHCRSIYLLYKTMQFKRYGDIYIECPHCYEVHALDDVNRVTDEKVY
;
A
#
# COMPACT_ATOMS: atom_id res chain seq x y z
N MET A 1 -28.63 23.95 -49.34
CA MET A 1 -27.69 24.29 -48.25
C MET A 1 -27.49 23.06 -47.37
N ASN A 2 -26.24 22.57 -47.31
CA ASN A 2 -25.74 21.54 -46.39
C ASN A 2 -26.11 21.88 -44.93
N LYS A 3 -26.29 20.93 -44.00
CA LYS A 3 -25.23 20.03 -43.51
C LYS A 3 -25.80 18.76 -42.87
N ASN A 4 -25.27 17.63 -43.35
CA ASN A 4 -25.30 16.31 -42.74
C ASN A 4 -24.95 16.35 -41.26
N TYR A 5 -25.90 16.06 -40.38
CA TYR A 5 -25.60 15.66 -39.01
C TYR A 5 -25.29 14.15 -39.01
N LYS A 6 -24.00 13.80 -38.96
CA LYS A 6 -23.56 12.45 -38.61
C LYS A 6 -23.47 12.37 -37.09
N VAL A 7 -24.29 11.51 -36.49
CA VAL A 7 -24.15 11.14 -35.08
C VAL A 7 -22.81 10.46 -34.92
N ASN A 8 -21.92 11.04 -34.11
CA ASN A 8 -20.62 10.46 -33.85
C ASN A 8 -20.81 9.32 -32.82
N THR A 9 -21.04 8.09 -33.30
CA THR A 9 -21.15 6.88 -32.47
C THR A 9 -19.79 6.35 -32.01
N ASN A 10 -18.79 7.21 -31.94
CA ASN A 10 -17.56 6.89 -31.23
C ASN A 10 -17.86 6.95 -29.73
N PHE A 11 -18.57 5.93 -29.23
CA PHE A 11 -18.37 5.46 -27.87
C PHE A 11 -16.86 5.35 -27.73
N GLY A 12 -16.28 6.30 -27.01
CA GLY A 12 -14.85 6.47 -26.90
C GLY A 12 -14.26 5.10 -26.66
N GLN A 13 -13.48 4.64 -27.65
CA GLN A 13 -12.64 3.47 -27.50
C GLN A 13 -12.02 3.62 -26.12
N ALA A 14 -12.38 2.71 -25.19
CA ALA A 14 -11.88 2.75 -23.84
C ALA A 14 -10.38 2.98 -23.98
N LYS A 15 -9.92 4.19 -23.61
CA LYS A 15 -8.51 4.52 -23.69
C LYS A 15 -7.90 3.46 -22.81
N ARG A 16 -7.27 2.48 -23.42
CA ARG A 16 -6.58 1.41 -22.70
C ARG A 16 -5.50 2.20 -22.00
N VAL A 17 -5.75 2.52 -20.73
CA VAL A 17 -4.78 3.21 -19.89
C VAL A 17 -3.59 2.27 -19.95
N GLU A 18 -2.57 2.67 -20.70
CA GLU A 18 -1.30 1.98 -20.72
C GLU A 18 -0.86 2.03 -19.27
N ARG A 19 -1.04 0.88 -18.61
CA ARG A 19 -0.69 0.70 -17.22
C ARG A 19 0.81 0.92 -17.18
N GLU A 20 1.22 2.04 -16.57
CA GLU A 20 2.61 2.42 -16.44
C GLU A 20 3.41 1.16 -16.05
N GLU A 21 4.42 0.82 -16.86
CA GLU A 21 5.19 -0.42 -16.73
C GLU A 21 5.92 -0.57 -15.37
N GLY A 22 5.83 0.44 -14.49
CA GLY A 22 6.36 0.45 -13.13
C GLY A 22 5.59 -0.39 -12.09
N ASP A 23 4.41 -0.92 -12.43
CA ASP A 23 3.49 -1.52 -11.45
C ASP A 23 3.70 -3.05 -11.24
N LYS A 24 4.71 -3.65 -11.90
CA LYS A 24 5.04 -5.09 -11.80
C LYS A 24 5.64 -5.52 -10.45
N VAL A 25 5.93 -4.58 -9.56
CA VAL A 25 6.64 -4.85 -8.30
C VAL A 25 5.71 -5.33 -7.17
N PHE A 26 4.38 -5.24 -7.32
CA PHE A 26 3.47 -5.14 -6.15
C PHE A 26 2.21 -6.01 -6.11
N THR A 27 2.13 -7.10 -6.86
CA THR A 27 0.93 -7.95 -6.79
C THR A 27 1.22 -9.27 -6.10
N SER A 28 0.58 -9.50 -4.95
CA SER A 28 0.35 -10.86 -4.44
C SER A 28 -0.33 -11.70 -5.50
N LEU A 29 -0.29 -13.02 -5.33
CA LEU A 29 -1.12 -13.97 -6.07
C LEU A 29 -2.60 -13.56 -6.15
N ASN A 30 -3.09 -12.76 -5.18
CA ASN A 30 -4.48 -12.27 -5.11
C ASN A 30 -4.67 -10.81 -5.56
N GLY A 31 -3.62 -10.14 -6.07
CA GLY A 31 -3.66 -8.74 -6.50
C GLY A 31 -3.89 -7.73 -5.37
N ALA A 32 -3.72 -8.15 -4.11
CA ALA A 32 -3.84 -7.33 -2.92
C ALA A 32 -2.49 -7.24 -2.18
N ASN A 33 -2.04 -6.05 -1.86
CA ASN A 33 -0.84 -5.82 -1.07
C ASN A 33 -1.17 -4.91 0.11
N THR A 34 -0.53 -5.13 1.25
CA THR A 34 -0.61 -4.20 2.38
C THR A 34 0.78 -3.71 2.70
N PHE A 35 0.93 -2.39 2.79
CA PHE A 35 2.17 -1.71 3.18
C PHE A 35 1.84 -0.62 4.21
N SER A 36 2.86 0.08 4.69
CA SER A 36 2.77 1.19 5.62
C SER A 36 3.24 2.47 4.94
N TYR A 37 2.49 3.55 5.04
CA TYR A 37 2.98 4.90 4.70
C TYR A 37 3.03 5.73 5.98
N LYS A 38 4.22 6.21 6.36
CA LYS A 38 4.42 6.97 7.60
C LYS A 38 3.84 6.24 8.81
N GLY A 39 4.04 4.93 8.89
CA GLY A 39 3.47 4.07 9.94
C GLY A 39 2.00 3.69 9.78
N ILE A 40 1.24 4.29 8.85
CA ILE A 40 -0.18 4.02 8.63
C ILE A 40 -0.36 2.84 7.65
N PRO A 41 -1.05 1.75 8.04
CA PRO A 41 -1.30 0.62 7.14
C PRO A 41 -2.26 0.96 6.00
N VAL A 42 -1.79 0.75 4.76
CA VAL A 42 -2.50 0.95 3.50
C VAL A 42 -2.61 -0.38 2.77
N MET A 43 -3.82 -0.73 2.35
CA MET A 43 -4.07 -1.87 1.46
C MET A 43 -4.29 -1.38 0.03
N LYS A 44 -3.49 -1.87 -0.91
CA LYS A 44 -3.66 -1.69 -2.36
C LYS A 44 -4.30 -2.94 -2.95
N ARG A 45 -5.42 -2.80 -3.66
CA ARG A 45 -6.10 -3.89 -4.37
C ARG A 45 -6.72 -3.38 -5.66
N GLY A 46 -6.37 -3.98 -6.80
CA GLY A 46 -6.95 -3.64 -8.09
C GLY A 46 -6.76 -2.16 -8.50
N GLY A 47 -5.63 -1.55 -8.14
CA GLY A 47 -5.36 -0.12 -8.38
C GLY A 47 -6.01 0.84 -7.39
N CYS A 48 -6.81 0.33 -6.45
CA CYS A 48 -7.44 1.11 -5.40
C CYS A 48 -6.68 0.97 -4.08
N TYR A 49 -6.66 2.03 -3.28
CA TYR A 49 -6.08 2.10 -1.96
C TYR A 49 -7.16 2.32 -0.91
N THR A 50 -7.05 1.57 0.18
CA THR A 50 -7.90 1.70 1.36
C THR A 50 -7.01 1.73 2.60
N VAL A 51 -7.25 2.68 3.49
CA VAL A 51 -6.51 2.80 4.75
C VAL A 51 -7.22 2.04 5.84
N LYS A 52 -6.48 1.26 6.65
CA LYS A 52 -7.07 0.60 7.82
C LYS A 52 -7.32 1.62 8.93
N ASP A 53 -8.35 1.39 9.72
CA ASP A 53 -8.63 2.24 10.89
C ASP A 53 -7.46 2.27 11.85
N VAL A 54 -7.04 3.48 12.21
CA VAL A 54 -5.95 3.74 13.14
C VAL A 54 -6.48 4.45 14.38
N LYS A 55 -6.21 3.87 15.55
CA LYS A 55 -6.48 4.48 16.85
C LYS A 55 -5.24 5.21 17.34
N LEU A 56 -5.09 6.46 16.92
CA LEU A 56 -3.97 7.31 17.31
C LEU A 56 -4.50 8.68 17.75
N GLN A 57 -3.98 9.20 18.86
CA GLN A 57 -4.46 10.46 19.41
C GLN A 57 -4.12 11.63 18.47
N GLY A 58 -5.12 12.47 18.19
CA GLY A 58 -4.98 13.59 17.25
C GLY A 58 -5.04 13.19 15.77
N TYR A 59 -5.24 11.91 15.48
CA TYR A 59 -5.45 11.42 14.11
C TYR A 59 -6.84 11.78 13.62
N ALA A 60 -6.92 12.31 12.41
CA ALA A 60 -8.14 12.77 11.77
C ALA A 60 -8.60 11.78 10.69
N PRO A 61 -9.34 10.70 11.04
CA PRO A 61 -9.67 9.62 10.11
C PRO A 61 -10.60 10.04 8.97
N TRP A 62 -11.34 11.13 9.12
CA TRP A 62 -12.29 11.62 8.11
C TRP A 62 -11.62 12.00 6.78
N PHE A 63 -10.33 12.40 6.79
CA PHE A 63 -9.58 12.64 5.55
C PHE A 63 -9.38 11.37 4.72
N LEU A 64 -9.52 10.19 5.34
CA LEU A 64 -9.25 8.89 4.74
C LEU A 64 -10.53 8.05 4.57
N ALA A 65 -11.69 8.68 4.71
CA ALA A 65 -12.97 8.04 4.45
C ALA A 65 -13.10 7.72 2.95
N GLY A 66 -13.06 6.43 2.60
CA GLY A 66 -13.35 5.93 1.26
C GLY A 66 -12.20 5.17 0.60
N VAL A 67 -12.23 5.17 -0.74
CA VAL A 67 -11.29 4.44 -1.59
C VAL A 67 -10.58 5.45 -2.48
N PHE A 68 -9.25 5.38 -2.52
CA PHE A 68 -8.42 6.23 -3.37
C PHE A 68 -7.99 5.45 -4.60
N THR A 69 -8.00 6.05 -5.78
CA THR A 69 -7.53 5.41 -7.02
C THR A 69 -6.15 5.90 -7.46
N ASP A 70 -5.62 6.92 -6.78
CA ASP A 70 -4.32 7.50 -7.06
C ASP A 70 -3.50 7.70 -5.77
N GLY A 71 -2.21 7.42 -5.85
CA GLY A 71 -1.31 7.48 -4.69
C GLY A 71 -1.03 8.92 -4.23
N ARG A 72 -1.22 9.92 -5.09
CA ARG A 72 -0.94 11.33 -4.76
C ARG A 72 -2.03 11.90 -3.85
N SER A 73 -3.29 11.69 -4.17
CA SER A 73 -4.43 12.06 -3.33
C SER A 73 -4.38 11.33 -2.00
N LEU A 74 -4.06 10.03 -2.01
CA LEU A 74 -3.86 9.26 -0.79
C LEU A 74 -2.76 9.88 0.09
N LYS A 75 -1.61 10.23 -0.50
CA LYS A 75 -0.49 10.85 0.23
C LYS A 75 -0.93 12.15 0.90
N ILE A 76 -1.61 13.04 0.17
CA ILE A 76 -2.10 14.32 0.70
C ILE A 76 -3.06 14.07 1.86
N ALA A 77 -4.02 13.16 1.68
CA ALA A 77 -4.99 12.81 2.71
C ALA A 77 -4.32 12.23 3.97
N LEU A 78 -3.32 11.36 3.81
CA LEU A 78 -2.55 10.80 4.92
C LEU A 78 -1.77 11.88 5.67
N GLU A 79 -1.17 12.83 4.95
CA GLU A 79 -0.44 13.94 5.57
C GLU A 79 -1.37 14.89 6.33
N SER A 80 -2.57 15.16 5.80
CA SER A 80 -3.61 15.90 6.53
C SER A 80 -4.12 15.14 7.75
N ALA A 81 -4.30 13.82 7.67
CA ALA A 81 -4.75 13.01 8.80
C ALA A 81 -3.73 12.95 9.95
N LEU A 82 -2.44 13.06 9.63
CA LEU A 82 -1.32 12.99 10.57
C LEU A 82 -0.93 14.35 11.18
N SER A 83 -1.46 15.47 10.70
CA SER A 83 -0.95 16.80 11.08
C SER A 83 -1.14 17.15 12.55
N GLY A 84 -2.18 16.63 13.19
CA GLY A 84 -2.53 16.90 14.59
C GLY A 84 -2.11 15.82 15.58
N VAL A 85 -1.35 14.83 15.13
CA VAL A 85 -1.06 13.62 15.91
C VAL A 85 -0.01 13.86 17.00
N ASP A 86 -0.21 13.20 18.15
CA ASP A 86 0.79 13.13 19.22
C ASP A 86 2.09 12.44 18.75
N LYS A 87 3.21 13.17 18.80
CA LYS A 87 4.50 12.73 18.21
C LYS A 87 5.08 11.47 18.87
N GLU A 88 4.96 11.34 20.19
CA GLU A 88 5.55 10.22 20.93
C GLU A 88 4.79 8.91 20.64
N LYS A 89 3.46 8.98 20.70
CA LYS A 89 2.59 7.84 20.36
C LYS A 89 2.74 7.47 18.89
N TYR A 90 2.89 8.47 18.02
CA TYR A 90 3.11 8.25 16.59
C TYR A 90 4.43 7.56 16.29
N CYS A 91 5.53 7.97 16.92
CA CYS A 91 6.83 7.31 16.74
C CYS A 91 6.75 5.83 17.13
N THR A 92 6.12 5.53 18.27
CA THR A 92 5.90 4.16 18.75
C THR A 92 5.00 3.36 17.80
N PHE A 93 3.97 3.98 17.24
CA PHE A 93 3.08 3.36 16.25
C PHE A 93 3.81 3.05 14.94
N ARG A 94 4.57 4.02 14.42
CA ARG A 94 5.37 3.88 13.19
C ARG A 94 6.43 2.78 13.33
N ALA A 95 7.09 2.68 14.48
CA ALA A 95 8.07 1.63 14.74
C ALA A 95 7.49 0.21 14.68
N LYS A 96 6.19 0.02 14.96
CA LYS A 96 5.51 -1.27 14.87
C LYS A 96 5.09 -1.64 13.45
N ASN A 97 4.85 -0.64 12.60
CA ASN A 97 4.34 -0.82 11.24
C ASN A 97 5.46 -0.61 10.22
N GLN A 98 6.33 -1.61 10.11
CA GLN A 98 7.49 -1.58 9.22
C GLN A 98 7.21 -2.29 7.91
N ASN A 99 7.69 -1.70 6.81
CA ASN A 99 7.71 -2.36 5.52
C ASN A 99 8.97 -3.21 5.39
N ILE A 100 8.81 -4.40 4.85
CA ILE A 100 9.92 -5.27 4.46
C ILE A 100 9.79 -5.65 3.00
N GLN A 101 10.92 -5.98 2.39
CA GLN A 101 11.00 -6.52 1.04
C GLN A 101 11.41 -7.98 1.09
N CYS A 102 10.64 -8.84 0.42
CA CYS A 102 11.01 -10.24 0.25
C CYS A 102 12.28 -10.33 -0.63
N PRO A 103 13.34 -11.04 -0.20
CA PRO A 103 14.56 -11.20 -0.98
C PRO A 103 14.34 -12.03 -2.26
N HIS A 104 13.36 -12.95 -2.26
CA HIS A 104 13.04 -13.79 -3.41
C HIS A 104 12.21 -13.05 -4.48
N CYS A 105 10.97 -12.65 -4.16
CA CYS A 105 10.06 -12.05 -5.14
C CYS A 105 10.12 -10.51 -5.21
N ARG A 106 10.93 -9.87 -4.36
CA ARG A 106 11.10 -8.40 -4.26
C ARG A 106 9.84 -7.61 -3.91
N SER A 107 8.72 -8.27 -3.59
CA SER A 107 7.51 -7.61 -3.14
C SER A 107 7.73 -6.91 -1.80
N ILE A 108 7.22 -5.69 -1.67
CA ILE A 108 7.23 -4.92 -0.41
C ILE A 108 5.89 -5.10 0.28
N TYR A 109 5.91 -5.42 1.57
CA TYR A 109 4.71 -5.61 2.36
C TYR A 109 4.94 -5.22 3.82
N LEU A 110 3.84 -5.00 4.53
CA LEU A 110 3.82 -4.71 5.94
C LEU A 110 4.17 -5.97 6.75
N LEU A 111 5.18 -5.87 7.60
CA LEU A 111 5.58 -6.95 8.50
C LEU A 111 4.54 -7.11 9.62
N TYR A 112 3.72 -8.16 9.51
CA TYR A 112 2.83 -8.56 10.58
C TYR A 112 3.47 -9.58 11.50
N LYS A 113 3.19 -9.49 12.81
CA LYS A 113 3.63 -10.49 13.79
C LYS A 113 3.09 -11.89 13.48
N THR A 114 1.90 -11.98 12.86
CA THR A 114 1.28 -13.26 12.46
C THR A 114 2.03 -13.98 11.35
N MET A 115 2.88 -13.28 10.58
CA MET A 115 3.73 -13.88 9.55
C MET A 115 5.03 -14.43 10.14
N GLN A 116 5.33 -14.11 11.41
CA GLN A 116 6.54 -14.51 12.09
C GLN A 116 6.30 -15.80 12.86
N PHE A 117 7.19 -16.77 12.69
CA PHE A 117 7.19 -18.00 13.47
C PHE A 117 8.60 -18.32 13.95
N LYS A 118 8.69 -19.00 15.09
CA LYS A 118 9.97 -19.37 15.70
C LYS A 118 10.36 -20.79 15.32
N ARG A 119 11.61 -20.98 14.93
CA ARG A 119 12.17 -22.30 14.66
C ARG A 119 13.63 -22.33 15.12
N TYR A 120 13.97 -23.29 15.99
CA TYR A 120 15.33 -23.44 16.55
C TYR A 120 15.92 -22.20 17.24
N GLY A 121 15.09 -21.32 17.78
CA GLY A 121 15.52 -20.09 18.45
C GLY A 121 15.47 -18.84 17.57
N ASP A 122 15.48 -19.03 16.24
CA ASP A 122 15.43 -17.95 15.27
C ASP A 122 13.99 -17.61 14.86
N ILE A 123 13.80 -16.39 14.34
CA ILE A 123 12.52 -15.90 13.82
C ILE A 123 12.56 -15.97 12.30
N TYR A 124 11.58 -16.64 11.73
CA TYR A 124 11.36 -16.74 10.30
C TYR A 124 10.08 -16.01 9.89
N ILE A 125 10.03 -15.55 8.66
CA ILE A 125 8.85 -14.95 8.04
C ILE A 125 8.51 -15.73 6.77
N GLU A 126 7.23 -16.03 6.60
CA GLU A 126 6.70 -16.49 5.33
C GLU A 126 6.19 -15.30 4.50
N CYS A 127 6.65 -15.18 3.25
CA CYS A 127 6.22 -14.13 2.35
C CYS A 127 4.75 -14.35 1.92
N PRO A 128 3.83 -13.38 2.11
CA PRO A 128 2.43 -13.55 1.71
C PRO A 128 2.21 -13.53 0.18
N HIS A 129 3.27 -13.24 -0.59
CA HIS A 129 3.21 -13.08 -2.04
C HIS A 129 3.74 -14.30 -2.79
N CYS A 130 4.86 -14.87 -2.32
CA CYS A 130 5.50 -16.03 -2.96
C CYS A 130 5.62 -17.26 -2.05
N TYR A 131 5.18 -17.17 -0.80
CA TYR A 131 5.25 -18.23 0.22
C TYR A 131 6.65 -18.71 0.58
N GLU A 132 7.70 -18.07 0.06
CA GLU A 132 9.06 -18.34 0.49
C GLU A 132 9.27 -17.93 1.94
N VAL A 133 10.04 -18.76 2.64
CA VAL A 133 10.39 -18.58 4.04
C VAL A 133 11.80 -17.99 4.11
N HIS A 134 11.93 -16.91 4.86
CA HIS A 134 13.20 -16.23 5.07
C HIS A 134 13.44 -16.04 6.57
N ALA A 135 14.71 -16.04 6.99
CA ALA A 135 15.03 -15.54 8.32
C ALA A 135 14.66 -14.06 8.40
N LEU A 136 14.20 -13.60 9.56
CA LEU A 136 13.85 -12.20 9.78
C LEU A 136 15.04 -11.26 9.54
N ASP A 137 16.25 -11.74 9.78
CA ASP A 137 17.47 -10.96 9.59
C ASP A 137 17.88 -10.83 8.10
N ASP A 138 17.36 -11.69 7.22
CA ASP A 138 17.64 -11.68 5.78
C ASP A 138 16.70 -10.75 4.99
N VAL A 139 15.61 -10.28 5.60
CA VAL A 139 14.66 -9.39 4.91
C VAL A 139 15.08 -7.92 5.00
N ASN A 140 15.04 -7.23 3.87
CA ASN A 140 15.38 -5.81 3.84
C ASN A 140 14.24 -4.96 4.39
N ARG A 141 14.51 -4.11 5.38
CA ARG A 141 13.57 -3.06 5.79
C ARG A 141 13.53 -1.96 4.74
N VAL A 142 12.33 -1.54 4.37
CA VAL A 142 12.11 -0.51 3.35
C VAL A 142 11.48 0.72 3.97
N THR A 143 11.79 1.89 3.40
CA THR A 143 11.15 3.15 3.78
C THR A 143 9.63 3.10 3.66
N ASP A 144 8.96 3.80 4.56
CA ASP A 144 7.52 4.05 4.57
C ASP A 144 7.17 5.46 4.06
N GLU A 145 8.10 6.13 3.38
CA GLU A 145 7.87 7.48 2.80
C GLU A 145 7.32 7.43 1.36
N LYS A 146 7.05 6.23 0.85
CA LYS A 146 6.52 5.99 -0.50
C LYS A 146 5.16 5.31 -0.42
N VAL A 147 4.29 5.70 -1.34
CA VAL A 147 3.07 4.96 -1.65
C VAL A 147 3.43 3.98 -2.78
N TYR A 148 3.12 2.70 -2.59
CA TYR A 148 3.48 1.60 -3.48
C TYR A 148 2.28 1.06 -4.24
#